data_AF-A0AAE5H3Q4-F1
#
_entry.id   AF-A0AAE5H3Q4-F1
#
_cell.length_a   1.000
_cell.length_b   1.000
_cell.length_c   1.000
_cell.angle_alpha   90.00
_cell.angle_beta   90.00
_cell.angle_gamma   90.00
#
_symmetry.space_group_name_H-M   'P 1'
#
loop_
_entity.id
_entity.type
_entity.pdbx_description
1 polymer ?
#
loop_
_entity_poly.entity_id
_entity_poly.type
_entity_poly.pdbx_seq_one_letter_code
_entity_poly.pdbx_strand_id
1 'polypeptide(L)' 'MHGSNLDSKQIKEVKWPSNCLLVAVKRGEDEIIPKGDTTILPGDYLIVFTNEDKVTKISDTLIDMTECNKIQKSINQ' A
#
# COMPACT_ATOMS: atom_id res chain seq x y z
N MET A 1 -2.61 -7.88 -15.36
CA MET A 1 -3.63 -7.15 -14.58
C MET A 1 -2.87 -6.45 -13.47
N HIS A 2 -2.72 -5.13 -13.57
CA HIS A 2 -2.10 -4.32 -12.53
C HIS A 2 -3.13 -3.32 -12.05
N GLY A 3 -3.31 -3.23 -10.75
CA GLY A 3 -4.62 -2.91 -10.18
C GLY A 3 -4.63 -1.84 -9.11
N SER A 4 -3.52 -1.47 -8.49
CA SER A 4 -3.53 -0.45 -7.43
C SER A 4 -2.49 0.62 -7.67
N ASN A 5 -2.59 1.73 -6.95
CA ASN A 5 -1.55 2.77 -6.98
C ASN A 5 -0.22 2.29 -6.38
N LEU A 6 -0.18 1.13 -5.74
CA LEU A 6 1.01 0.52 -5.15
C LEU A 6 1.67 -0.53 -6.04
N ASP A 7 1.03 -0.91 -7.13
CA ASP A 7 1.51 -1.97 -7.99
C ASP A 7 2.91 -1.69 -8.53
N SER A 8 3.80 -2.68 -8.38
CA SER A 8 5.17 -2.65 -8.86
C SER A 8 6.04 -1.53 -8.28
N LYS A 9 5.58 -0.85 -7.23
CA LYS A 9 6.39 0.14 -6.49
C LYS A 9 7.26 -0.53 -5.45
N GLN A 10 8.45 0.04 -5.24
CA GLN A 10 9.25 -0.29 -4.06
C GLN A 10 8.69 0.42 -2.83
N ILE A 11 8.82 -0.19 -1.65
CA ILE A 11 8.33 0.39 -0.39
C ILE A 11 8.85 1.82 -0.16
N LYS A 12 10.10 2.11 -0.53
CA LYS A 12 10.69 3.46 -0.38
C LYS A 12 10.08 4.53 -1.30
N GLU A 13 9.38 4.12 -2.37
CA GLU A 13 8.75 5.02 -3.34
C GLU A 13 7.32 5.41 -2.91
N VAL A 14 6.78 4.68 -1.93
CA VAL A 14 5.43 4.90 -1.42
C VAL A 14 5.45 6.01 -0.37
N LYS A 15 4.56 6.98 -0.52
CA LYS A 15 4.30 8.00 0.50
C LYS A 15 3.34 7.42 1.53
N TRP A 16 3.89 6.83 2.57
CA TRP A 16 3.12 6.20 3.64
C TRP A 16 2.36 7.25 4.48
N PRO A 17 1.15 6.92 4.99
CA PRO A 17 0.46 7.77 5.95
C PRO A 17 1.30 7.99 7.22
N SER A 18 1.20 9.18 7.82
CA SER A 18 1.84 9.44 9.12
C SER A 18 1.30 8.49 10.20
N ASN A 19 2.17 8.05 11.11
CA ASN A 19 1.86 7.07 12.16
C ASN A 19 1.53 5.67 11.64
N CYS A 20 2.02 5.32 10.45
CA CYS A 20 1.92 3.99 9.87
C CYS A 20 3.33 3.39 9.75
N LEU A 21 3.54 2.18 10.27
CA LEU A 21 4.78 1.43 10.16
C LEU A 21 4.51 0.09 9.48
N LEU A 22 5.07 -0.11 8.28
CA LEU A 22 4.99 -1.39 7.58
C LEU A 22 5.97 -2.39 8.21
N VAL A 23 5.44 -3.46 8.80
CA VAL A 23 6.22 -4.43 9.59
C VAL A 23 6.46 -5.75 8.86
N ALA A 24 5.55 -6.15 7.96
CA ALA A 24 5.69 -7.37 7.18
C ALA A 24 4.94 -7.28 5.85
N VAL A 25 5.41 -8.04 4.86
CA VAL A 25 4.68 -8.33 3.62
C VAL A 25 4.45 -9.83 3.57
N LYS A 26 3.19 -10.26 3.59
CA LYS A 26 2.83 -11.66 3.40
C LYS A 26 2.51 -11.92 1.93
N ARG A 27 3.23 -12.86 1.31
CA ARG A 27 3.10 -13.23 -0.11
C ARG A 27 2.85 -14.73 -0.23
N GLY A 28 1.59 -15.10 -0.41
CA GLY A 28 1.18 -16.50 -0.27
C GLY A 28 1.45 -16.98 1.16
N GLU A 29 2.31 -17.99 1.28
CA GLU A 29 2.72 -18.56 2.57
C GLU A 29 3.98 -17.91 3.17
N ASP A 30 4.68 -17.07 2.39
CA ASP A 30 5.92 -16.43 2.84
C ASP A 30 5.64 -15.14 3.60
N GLU A 31 6.42 -14.89 4.65
CA GLU A 31 6.48 -13.61 5.36
C GLU A 31 7.83 -12.92 5.10
N ILE A 32 7.77 -11.73 4.51
CA ILE A 32 8.93 -10.97 4.05
C ILE A 32 9.11 -9.76 4.96
N ILE A 33 10.31 -9.59 5.50
CA ILE A 33 10.69 -8.36 6.22
C ILE A 33 10.86 -7.23 5.20
N PRO A 34 10.05 -6.15 5.28
CA PRO A 34 10.06 -5.08 4.32
C PRO A 34 11.37 -4.29 4.38
N LYS A 35 11.98 -4.10 3.22
CA LYS A 35 13.10 -3.19 3.01
C LYS A 35 12.68 -2.12 2.01
N GLY A 36 13.43 -1.02 1.95
CA GLY A 36 13.11 0.06 1.02
C GLY A 36 13.01 -0.38 -0.44
N ASP A 37 13.77 -1.39 -0.84
CA ASP A 37 13.80 -1.98 -2.19
C ASP A 37 12.84 -3.17 -2.40
N THR A 38 12.14 -3.63 -1.36
CA THR A 38 11.09 -4.65 -1.51
C THR A 38 10.01 -4.10 -2.43
N THR A 39 9.72 -4.82 -3.51
CA THR A 39 8.70 -4.46 -4.49
C THR A 39 7.36 -5.06 -4.07
N ILE A 40 6.32 -4.23 -4.04
CA ILE A 40 4.94 -4.62 -3.76
C ILE A 40 4.36 -5.24 -5.03
N LEU A 41 3.85 -6.46 -4.89
CA LEU A 41 3.28 -7.24 -5.99
C LEU A 41 1.79 -7.51 -5.77
N PRO A 42 1.02 -7.74 -6.83
CA PRO A 42 -0.37 -8.19 -6.70
C PRO A 42 -0.48 -9.46 -5.82
N GLY A 43 -1.42 -9.44 -4.89
CA GLY A 43 -1.63 -10.52 -3.93
C GLY A 43 -0.83 -10.40 -2.63
N ASP A 44 0.04 -9.40 -2.50
CA ASP A 44 0.70 -9.08 -1.24
C ASP A 44 -0.32 -8.58 -0.21
N TYR A 45 -0.18 -9.08 1.02
CA TYR A 45 -0.84 -8.53 2.20
C TYR A 45 0.19 -7.70 2.98
N LEU A 46 -0.08 -6.40 3.09
CA LEU A 46 0.76 -5.47 3.84
C LEU A 46 0.30 -5.43 5.30
N ILE A 47 1.19 -5.78 6.22
CA ILE A 47 0.91 -5.76 7.66
C ILE A 47 1.53 -4.49 8.24
N VAL A 48 0.68 -3.64 8.81
CA VAL A 48 1.04 -2.30 9.28
C VAL A 48 0.63 -2.08 10.71
N PHE A 49 1.49 -1.44 11.48
CA PHE A 49 1.19 -0.93 12.81
C PHE A 49 0.81 0.54 12.73
N THR A 50 -0.14 0.92 13.59
CA THR A 50 -0.60 2.28 13.79
C THR A 50 -1.07 2.46 15.22
N ASN A 51 -1.20 3.71 15.65
CA ASN A 51 -1.87 4.05 16.89
C ASN A 51 -3.39 3.79 16.75
N GLU A 52 -4.00 3.34 17.85
CA GLU A 52 -5.43 3.00 17.94
C GLU A 52 -6.33 4.19 17.59
N ASP A 53 -6.00 5.38 18.09
CA ASP A 53 -6.75 6.62 17.87
C ASP A 53 -6.67 7.16 16.42
N LYS A 54 -5.90 6.50 15.56
CA LYS A 54 -5.69 6.86 14.15
C LYS A 54 -6.10 5.76 13.18
N VAL A 55 -6.54 4.59 13.68
CA VAL A 55 -6.79 3.40 12.86
C VAL A 55 -7.78 3.66 11.73
N THR A 56 -8.90 4.34 12.00
CA THR A 56 -9.94 4.64 10.99
C THR A 56 -9.41 5.51 9.86
N LYS A 57 -8.66 6.57 10.19
CA LYS A 57 -8.13 7.48 9.17
C LYS A 57 -7.08 6.81 8.29
N ILE A 58 -6.25 5.96 8.90
CA ILE A 58 -5.19 5.24 8.19
C ILE A 58 -5.77 4.11 7.36
N SER A 59 -6.80 3.40 7.82
CA SER A 59 -7.47 2.37 7.02
C SER A 59 -8.05 2.95 5.74
N ASP A 60 -8.72 4.09 5.81
CA ASP A 60 -9.31 4.74 4.63
C ASP A 60 -8.22 5.12 3.61
N THR A 61 -7.13 5.73 4.10
CA THR A 61 -6.01 6.13 3.24
C THR A 61 -5.34 4.91 2.59
N LEU A 62 -5.17 3.81 3.33
CA LEU A 62 -4.58 2.59 2.79
C LEU A 62 -5.49 1.90 1.77
N ILE A 63 -6.80 1.91 2.00
CA ILE A 63 -7.79 1.41 1.04
C ILE A 63 -7.64 2.17 -0.29
N ASP A 64 -7.66 3.51 -0.24
CA ASP A 64 -7.48 4.37 -1.43
C ASP A 64 -6.16 4.08 -2.18
N MET A 65 -5.09 3.76 -1.45
CA MET A 65 -3.80 3.39 -2.04
C MET A 65 -3.86 2.02 -2.72
N THR A 66 -4.63 1.08 -2.19
CA THR A 66 -4.79 -0.29 -2.72
C THR A 66 -5.82 -0.41 -3.84
N GLU A 67 -6.60 0.63 -4.14
CA GLU A 67 -7.60 0.63 -5.21
C GLU A 67 -7.07 1.08 -6.59
N CYS A 68 -7.77 0.65 -7.66
CA CYS A 68 -7.49 1.01 -9.04
C CYS A 68 -8.23 2.29 -9.44
N ASN A 69 -7.59 3.46 -9.34
CA ASN A 69 -8.23 4.68 -9.84
C ASN A 69 -8.15 4.77 -11.37
N LYS A 70 -9.14 4.18 -12.07
CA LYS A 70 -9.24 4.21 -13.55
C LYS A 70 -9.92 5.46 -14.15
N ILE A 71 -10.38 6.47 -13.38
CA ILE A 71 -11.36 7.46 -13.92
C ILE A 71 -10.94 8.95 -13.91
N GLN A 72 -9.78 9.39 -13.40
CA GLN A 72 -9.50 10.85 -13.31
C GLN A 72 -8.52 11.48 -14.33
N LYS A 73 -8.03 10.77 -15.36
CA LYS A 73 -7.10 11.37 -16.35
C LYS A 73 -7.66 11.69 -17.74
N SER A 74 -8.93 11.41 -18.04
CA SER A 74 -9.50 11.62 -19.39
C SER A 74 -10.50 12.76 -19.53
N ILE A 75 -10.63 13.67 -18.56
CA ILE A 75 -11.47 14.88 -18.74
C ILE A 75 -10.62 16.11 -18.45
N ASN A 76 -9.79 16.45 -19.43
CA ASN A 76 -9.35 17.82 -19.73
C ASN A 76 -9.11 17.85 -21.25
N GLN A 77 -10.20 17.96 -22.00
CA GLN A 77 -10.21 18.64 -23.29
C GLN A 77 -11.02 19.92 -23.10
#